data_AF-A0A7W6RWT0-F1
#
_entry.id   AF-A0A7W6RWT0-F1
#
_cell.length_a   1.000
_cell.length_b   1.000
_cell.length_c   1.000
_cell.angle_alpha   90.00
_cell.angle_beta   90.00
_cell.angle_gamma   90.00
#
_symmetry.space_group_name_H-M   'P 1'
#
loop_
_entity.id
_entity.type
_entity.pdbx_description
1 polymer ?
#
loop_
_entity_poly.entity_id
_entity_poly.type
_entity_poly.pdbx_seq_one_letter_code
_entity_poly.pdbx_strand_id
1 'polypeptide(L)'
;MASLSRRRAGQSLDIWPGFVDVLATLLIIVIFVLLVFVLAQVFLGQALSGRDAALDRLRAEVAQYEDLLAIERQANADLRADVAQLSGDLQAANARWEALIGTARASEATELELAEALDLVERQRQEIAALEGDRRTLAERLQAALGQVADREAALVRREDRIAALEAAEERLAADLEAAYATIEADAETLEARLADLARLEAQVADLTETRDRLRAELEAANRTIRVDKETIETSLAQLARLRQDVEALTALRDDLEDRIRSMDRQLSETEGALAEEQRISEQARAQAAMLNAQLKRVRTELARLNDLLEAKEAESEAQQATIANLGQRLNAALATKVQELQRYRSEFFGRLRAVLGDREGIRVEGDRFVFQSEVLFGVGEATLGPAGRDDLADLADTLMSVAQQFPPGIDWILRVDGHTDKRPISTPRFANNWELSTARAISVVQFLIDQGVPPERLAAAGFAEHRPVAAGDTEQAYARNRRIELKLDQR
;
A
#
# COMPACT_ATOMS: atom_id res chain seq x y z
N MET A 1 73.73 -232.28 108.78
CA MET A 1 74.76 -231.91 109.78
C MET A 1 74.04 -231.67 111.10
N ALA A 2 74.55 -231.95 112.31
CA ALA A 2 75.68 -232.78 112.76
C ALA A 2 75.45 -233.16 114.26
N SER A 3 76.45 -233.69 114.99
CA SER A 3 76.30 -234.39 116.29
C SER A 3 76.98 -233.70 117.52
N LEU A 4 76.84 -234.32 118.72
CA LEU A 4 77.45 -234.04 120.07
C LEU A 4 76.66 -233.13 121.05
N SER A 5 76.82 -233.15 122.40
CA SER A 5 77.01 -234.26 123.38
C SER A 5 76.95 -233.81 124.88
N ARG A 6 76.31 -234.61 125.78
CA ARG A 6 76.34 -234.56 127.30
C ARG A 6 75.75 -233.29 127.98
N ARG A 7 75.32 -233.24 129.27
CA ARG A 7 75.34 -234.08 130.52
C ARG A 7 74.13 -233.65 131.43
N ARG A 8 73.76 -234.14 132.65
CA ARG A 8 74.26 -235.16 133.63
C ARG A 8 73.11 -235.94 134.36
N ALA A 9 72.68 -235.54 135.57
CA ALA A 9 71.75 -236.20 136.53
C ALA A 9 71.37 -235.20 137.69
N GLY A 10 70.40 -235.41 138.60
CA GLY A 10 69.34 -236.45 138.76
C GLY A 10 68.89 -236.67 140.24
N GLN A 11 67.76 -237.39 140.46
CA GLN A 11 67.19 -237.90 141.76
C GLN A 11 66.66 -236.86 142.79
N SER A 12 65.82 -237.20 143.80
CA SER A 12 65.36 -238.51 144.36
C SER A 12 63.85 -238.56 144.78
N LEU A 13 63.44 -239.67 145.43
CA LEU A 13 62.16 -239.94 146.13
C LEU A 13 62.05 -239.12 147.46
N ASP A 14 60.99 -239.12 148.31
CA ASP A 14 59.92 -240.07 148.70
C ASP A 14 58.55 -239.36 148.93
N ILE A 15 57.36 -239.95 148.71
CA ILE A 15 56.56 -240.97 149.47
C ILE A 15 56.01 -240.50 150.84
N TRP A 16 54.69 -240.72 151.04
CA TRP A 16 53.91 -240.77 152.31
C TRP A 16 53.28 -239.45 152.87
N PRO A 17 52.30 -239.53 153.82
CA PRO A 17 50.88 -239.69 153.44
C PRO A 17 49.94 -238.62 154.06
N GLY A 18 48.67 -238.67 153.66
CA GLY A 18 47.68 -237.65 154.05
C GLY A 18 47.01 -237.83 155.42
N PHE A 19 46.60 -236.70 155.98
CA PHE A 19 45.23 -236.42 156.48
C PHE A 19 45.05 -234.87 156.39
N VAL A 20 43.83 -234.35 156.56
CA VAL A 20 43.48 -232.89 156.51
C VAL A 20 43.46 -232.26 155.10
N ASP A 21 42.86 -232.95 154.14
CA ASP A 21 42.29 -232.31 152.92
C ASP A 21 40.95 -231.59 153.25
N VAL A 22 40.31 -230.96 152.27
CA VAL A 22 39.05 -230.17 152.26
C VAL A 22 39.21 -228.66 152.43
N LEU A 23 40.05 -228.16 153.35
CA LEU A 23 40.00 -226.73 153.72
C LEU A 23 40.67 -225.78 152.71
N ALA A 24 41.65 -226.25 151.94
CA ALA A 24 42.37 -225.44 150.95
C ALA A 24 41.58 -225.20 149.65
N THR A 25 40.83 -226.22 149.20
CA THR A 25 40.10 -226.23 147.91
C THR A 25 39.03 -225.14 147.85
N LEU A 26 38.40 -224.85 149.00
CA LEU A 26 37.36 -223.82 149.14
C LEU A 26 37.93 -222.40 148.93
N LEU A 27 39.18 -222.14 149.33
CA LEU A 27 39.83 -220.84 149.18
C LEU A 27 40.07 -220.47 147.70
N ILE A 28 40.49 -221.45 146.90
CA ILE A 28 40.84 -221.24 145.47
C ILE A 28 39.60 -220.86 144.65
N ILE A 29 38.45 -221.47 144.94
CA ILE A 29 37.17 -221.17 144.26
C ILE A 29 36.75 -219.71 144.50
N VAL A 30 36.88 -219.21 145.73
CA VAL A 30 36.53 -217.82 146.09
C VAL A 30 37.41 -216.81 145.33
N ILE A 31 38.72 -217.08 145.21
CA ILE A 31 39.65 -216.20 144.50
C ILE A 31 39.33 -216.15 142.99
N PHE A 32 38.97 -217.28 142.38
CA PHE A 32 38.66 -217.33 140.94
C PHE A 32 37.42 -216.50 140.57
N VAL A 33 36.34 -216.60 141.35
CA VAL A 33 35.10 -215.83 141.11
C VAL A 33 35.34 -214.32 141.19
N LEU A 34 36.20 -213.88 142.13
CA LEU A 34 36.53 -212.46 142.30
C LEU A 34 37.24 -211.85 141.09
N LEU A 35 38.15 -212.61 140.44
CA LEU A 35 38.88 -212.16 139.26
C LEU A 35 37.95 -211.91 138.05
N VAL A 36 37.00 -212.82 137.83
CA VAL A 36 36.06 -212.74 136.69
C VAL A 36 35.14 -211.52 136.81
N PHE A 37 34.72 -211.17 138.03
CA PHE A 37 33.86 -210.01 138.27
C PHE A 37 34.56 -208.67 137.92
N VAL A 38 35.84 -208.52 138.27
CA VAL A 38 36.62 -207.31 137.96
C VAL A 38 36.75 -207.11 136.45
N LEU A 39 37.01 -208.18 135.70
CA LEU A 39 37.09 -208.14 134.22
C LEU A 39 35.77 -207.69 133.57
N ALA A 40 34.63 -208.11 134.12
CA ALA A 40 33.32 -207.71 133.61
C ALA A 40 33.04 -206.20 133.79
N GLN A 41 33.47 -205.60 134.90
CA GLN A 41 33.26 -204.16 135.14
C GLN A 41 34.06 -203.26 134.20
N VAL A 42 35.31 -203.64 133.85
CA VAL A 42 36.16 -202.85 132.94
C VAL A 42 35.53 -202.70 131.55
N PHE A 43 34.91 -203.77 131.03
CA PHE A 43 34.34 -203.77 129.68
C PHE A 43 33.09 -202.88 129.56
N LEU A 44 32.26 -202.83 130.60
CA LEU A 44 31.04 -202.00 130.60
C LEU A 44 31.36 -200.49 130.60
N GLY A 45 32.45 -200.08 131.25
CA GLY A 45 32.91 -198.69 131.26
C GLY A 45 33.31 -198.16 129.87
N GLN A 46 33.95 -198.99 129.04
CA GLN A 46 34.35 -198.59 127.69
C GLN A 46 33.18 -198.45 126.71
N ALA A 47 32.11 -199.24 126.89
CA ALA A 47 30.96 -199.23 126.00
C ALA A 47 30.11 -197.95 126.08
N LEU A 48 30.04 -197.31 127.26
CA LEU A 48 29.24 -196.09 127.46
C LEU A 48 29.94 -194.85 126.88
N SER A 49 31.23 -194.66 127.19
CA SER A 49 31.99 -193.46 126.79
C SER A 49 32.06 -193.22 125.27
N GLY A 50 31.90 -194.26 124.45
CA GLY A 50 31.90 -194.13 122.99
C GLY A 50 30.61 -193.53 122.40
N ARG A 51 29.50 -193.52 123.15
CA ARG A 51 28.19 -193.07 122.64
C ARG A 51 27.99 -191.57 122.75
N ASP A 52 28.35 -190.98 123.90
CA ASP A 52 28.05 -189.57 124.19
C ASP A 52 28.81 -188.62 123.26
N ALA A 53 30.08 -188.95 122.94
CA ALA A 53 30.93 -188.20 122.02
C ALA A 53 30.41 -188.08 120.57
N ALA A 54 29.41 -188.88 120.18
CA ALA A 54 28.75 -188.79 118.87
C ALA A 54 27.60 -187.78 118.85
N LEU A 55 26.90 -187.58 119.98
CA LEU A 55 25.72 -186.70 120.05
C LEU A 55 26.08 -185.22 120.03
N ASP A 56 27.12 -184.82 120.75
CA ASP A 56 27.54 -183.41 120.79
C ASP A 56 28.14 -182.93 119.46
N ARG A 57 28.75 -183.83 118.68
CA ARG A 57 29.21 -183.51 117.32
C ARG A 57 28.06 -183.20 116.37
N LEU A 58 26.98 -183.98 116.44
CA LEU A 58 25.78 -183.74 115.62
C LEU A 58 25.04 -182.46 116.03
N ARG A 59 25.05 -182.10 117.32
CA ARG A 59 24.52 -180.82 117.82
C ARG A 59 25.29 -179.61 117.28
N ALA A 60 26.62 -179.71 117.20
CA ALA A 60 27.44 -178.64 116.65
C ALA A 60 27.14 -178.40 115.15
N GLU A 61 26.96 -179.45 114.35
CA GLU A 61 26.60 -179.32 112.93
C GLU A 61 25.24 -178.63 112.74
N VAL A 62 24.22 -178.96 113.54
CA VAL A 62 22.88 -178.33 113.44
C VAL A 62 22.95 -176.83 113.71
N ALA A 63 23.63 -176.40 114.78
CA ALA A 63 23.80 -174.97 115.08
C ALA A 63 24.53 -174.22 113.96
N GLN A 64 25.52 -174.86 113.34
CA GLN A 64 26.28 -174.28 112.23
C GLN A 64 25.42 -174.06 110.97
N TYR A 65 24.40 -174.89 110.73
CA TYR A 65 23.42 -174.67 109.66
C TYR A 65 22.38 -173.59 110.02
N GLU A 66 22.00 -173.43 111.29
CA GLU A 66 21.09 -172.37 111.72
C GLU A 66 21.73 -170.97 111.56
N ASP A 67 22.99 -170.80 111.95
CA ASP A 67 23.77 -169.57 111.70
C ASP A 67 23.88 -169.25 110.20
N LEU A 68 24.18 -170.26 109.37
CA LEU A 68 24.36 -170.07 107.93
C LEU A 68 23.05 -169.71 107.22
N LEU A 69 21.92 -170.26 107.67
CA LEU A 69 20.58 -169.89 107.21
C LEU A 69 20.14 -168.51 107.71
N ALA A 70 20.59 -168.08 108.90
CA ALA A 70 20.36 -166.72 109.38
C ALA A 70 21.11 -165.69 108.50
N ILE A 71 22.37 -165.98 108.15
CA ILE A 71 23.17 -165.16 107.23
C ILE A 71 22.54 -165.11 105.83
N GLU A 72 22.09 -166.23 105.27
CA GLU A 72 21.42 -166.28 103.95
C GLU A 72 20.14 -165.45 103.96
N ARG A 73 19.30 -165.57 105.00
CA ARG A 73 18.09 -164.76 105.17
C ARG A 73 18.38 -163.27 105.33
N GLN A 74 19.43 -162.91 106.06
CA GLN A 74 19.86 -161.52 106.20
C GLN A 74 20.29 -160.94 104.84
N ALA A 75 21.18 -161.63 104.12
CA ALA A 75 21.61 -161.21 102.79
C ALA A 75 20.44 -161.13 101.78
N ASN A 76 19.44 -162.01 101.87
CA ASN A 76 18.23 -162.00 101.04
C ASN A 76 17.29 -160.83 101.42
N ALA A 77 17.29 -160.38 102.68
CA ALA A 77 16.58 -159.19 103.12
C ALA A 77 17.29 -157.90 102.67
N ASP A 78 18.62 -157.85 102.82
CA ASP A 78 19.45 -156.72 102.38
C ASP A 78 19.38 -156.53 100.85
N LEU A 79 19.48 -157.62 100.06
CA LEU A 79 19.32 -157.56 98.61
C LEU A 79 17.91 -157.07 98.19
N ARG A 80 16.87 -157.33 98.99
CA ARG A 80 15.53 -156.78 98.73
C ARG A 80 15.44 -155.29 99.09
N ALA A 81 16.15 -154.85 100.11
CA ALA A 81 16.29 -153.43 100.42
C ALA A 81 17.06 -152.70 99.31
N ASP A 82 18.17 -153.26 98.82
CA ASP A 82 18.94 -152.74 97.69
C ASP A 82 18.09 -152.66 96.41
N VAL A 83 17.33 -153.70 96.07
CA VAL A 83 16.43 -153.70 94.90
C VAL A 83 15.28 -152.69 95.07
N ALA A 84 14.73 -152.53 96.27
CA ALA A 84 13.73 -151.51 96.56
C ALA A 84 14.31 -150.09 96.45
N GLN A 85 15.53 -149.87 96.95
CA GLN A 85 16.23 -148.60 96.85
C GLN A 85 16.58 -148.27 95.40
N LEU A 86 17.19 -149.20 94.66
CA LEU A 86 17.52 -149.03 93.24
C LEU A 86 16.28 -148.77 92.37
N SER A 87 15.14 -149.40 92.70
CA SER A 87 13.85 -149.11 92.06
C SER A 87 13.37 -147.69 92.37
N GLY A 88 13.49 -147.24 93.62
CA GLY A 88 13.18 -145.87 94.04
C GLY A 88 14.10 -144.82 93.41
N ASP A 89 15.41 -145.09 93.36
CA ASP A 89 16.42 -144.23 92.73
C ASP A 89 16.21 -144.15 91.21
N LEU A 90 15.83 -145.26 90.55
CA LEU A 90 15.46 -145.27 89.14
C LEU A 90 14.17 -144.49 88.87
N GLN A 91 13.15 -144.62 89.72
CA GLN A 91 11.92 -143.82 89.63
C GLN A 91 12.21 -142.32 89.85
N ALA A 92 13.05 -141.98 90.82
CA ALA A 92 13.49 -140.60 91.07
C ALA A 92 14.34 -140.05 89.91
N ALA A 93 15.17 -140.88 89.27
CA ALA A 93 15.93 -140.51 88.08
C ALA A 93 15.00 -140.27 86.88
N ASN A 94 14.02 -141.14 86.62
CA ASN A 94 13.02 -140.92 85.57
C ASN A 94 12.20 -139.65 85.83
N ALA A 95 11.72 -139.42 87.04
CA ALA A 95 10.98 -138.20 87.39
C ALA A 95 11.83 -136.93 87.19
N ARG A 96 13.14 -136.98 87.46
CA ARG A 96 14.09 -135.89 87.13
C ARG A 96 14.25 -135.71 85.62
N TRP A 97 14.36 -136.79 84.84
CA TRP A 97 14.42 -136.71 83.38
C TRP A 97 13.13 -136.17 82.75
N GLU A 98 11.96 -136.60 83.21
CA GLU A 98 10.66 -136.08 82.77
C GLU A 98 10.52 -134.59 83.12
N ALA A 99 10.95 -134.18 84.32
CA ALA A 99 10.99 -132.77 84.71
C ALA A 99 11.94 -131.94 83.83
N LEU A 100 13.13 -132.46 83.52
CA LEU A 100 14.11 -131.80 82.62
C LEU A 100 13.60 -131.70 81.18
N ILE A 101 12.91 -132.72 80.67
CA ILE A 101 12.24 -132.69 79.36
C ILE A 101 11.09 -131.66 79.37
N GLY A 102 10.37 -131.56 80.49
CA GLY A 102 9.35 -130.53 80.72
C GLY A 102 9.93 -129.11 80.67
N THR A 103 11.03 -128.85 81.39
CA THR A 103 11.68 -127.53 81.38
C THR A 103 12.35 -127.21 80.05
N ALA A 104 12.92 -128.20 79.34
CA ALA A 104 13.48 -128.02 78.02
C ALA A 104 12.40 -127.62 76.99
N ARG A 105 11.25 -128.31 76.98
CA ARG A 105 10.11 -127.95 76.12
C ARG A 105 9.51 -126.60 76.47
N ALA A 106 9.49 -126.22 77.75
CA ALA A 106 9.09 -124.88 78.17
C ALA A 106 10.07 -123.81 77.66
N SER A 107 11.38 -124.07 77.71
CA SER A 107 12.40 -123.18 77.13
C SER A 107 12.21 -123.01 75.62
N GLU A 108 12.08 -124.13 74.90
CA GLU A 108 11.84 -124.17 73.45
C GLU A 108 10.57 -123.40 73.05
N ALA A 109 9.48 -123.53 73.82
CA ALA A 109 8.27 -122.73 73.62
C ALA A 109 8.51 -121.22 73.86
N THR A 110 9.22 -120.84 74.93
CA THR A 110 9.54 -119.42 75.19
C THR A 110 10.54 -118.83 74.18
N GLU A 111 11.43 -119.64 73.60
CA GLU A 111 12.32 -119.23 72.51
C GLU A 111 11.53 -118.99 71.22
N LEU A 112 10.50 -119.80 70.94
CA LEU A 112 9.59 -119.59 69.81
C LEU A 112 8.73 -118.33 70.00
N GLU A 113 8.12 -118.14 71.18
CA GLU A 113 7.37 -116.92 71.52
C GLU A 113 8.24 -115.67 71.43
N LEU A 114 9.51 -115.73 71.87
CA LEU A 114 10.47 -114.65 71.74
C LEU A 114 10.85 -114.38 70.28
N ALA A 115 11.00 -115.41 69.45
CA ALA A 115 11.27 -115.26 68.02
C ALA A 115 10.10 -114.60 67.28
N GLU A 116 8.85 -115.00 67.55
CA GLU A 116 7.66 -114.34 67.00
C GLU A 116 7.53 -112.89 67.47
N ALA A 117 7.81 -112.61 68.75
CA ALA A 117 7.82 -111.25 69.28
C ALA A 117 8.90 -110.35 68.65
N LEU A 118 10.10 -110.90 68.39
CA LEU A 118 11.18 -110.18 67.72
C LEU A 118 10.86 -109.87 66.25
N ASP A 119 10.27 -110.83 65.52
CA ASP A 119 9.82 -110.61 64.14
C ASP A 119 8.66 -109.59 64.06
N LEU A 120 7.73 -109.61 65.02
CA LEU A 120 6.69 -108.58 65.15
C LEU A 120 7.30 -107.18 65.40
N VAL A 121 8.28 -107.07 66.31
CA VAL A 121 8.99 -105.81 66.59
C VAL A 121 9.75 -105.30 65.37
N GLU A 122 10.37 -106.19 64.60
CA GLU A 122 11.10 -105.81 63.38
C GLU A 122 10.15 -105.39 62.25
N ARG A 123 9.00 -106.07 62.07
CA ARG A 123 7.93 -105.61 61.17
C ARG A 123 7.39 -104.23 61.58
N GLN A 124 7.14 -104.00 62.87
CA GLN A 124 6.71 -102.69 63.39
C GLN A 124 7.77 -101.60 63.18
N ARG A 125 9.07 -101.91 63.31
CA ARG A 125 10.16 -100.95 63.01
C ARG A 125 10.18 -100.56 61.55
N GLN A 126 9.97 -101.51 60.64
CA GLN A 126 9.94 -101.24 59.20
C GLN A 126 8.70 -100.40 58.81
N GLU A 127 7.55 -100.67 59.41
CA GLU A 127 6.34 -99.85 59.26
C GLU A 127 6.55 -98.42 59.79
N ILE A 128 7.12 -98.26 60.99
CA ILE A 128 7.46 -96.95 61.57
C ILE A 128 8.46 -96.19 60.68
N ALA A 129 9.48 -96.86 60.14
CA ALA A 129 10.46 -96.25 59.24
C ALA A 129 9.83 -95.79 57.92
N ALA A 130 8.87 -96.54 57.37
CA ALA A 130 8.10 -96.13 56.19
C ALA A 130 7.21 -94.91 56.49
N LEU A 131 6.46 -94.94 57.60
CA LEU A 131 5.62 -93.83 58.05
C LEU A 131 6.43 -92.57 58.37
N GLU A 132 7.67 -92.70 58.86
CA GLU A 132 8.60 -91.57 58.99
C GLU A 132 9.01 -90.99 57.63
N GLY A 133 9.26 -91.82 56.62
CA GLY A 133 9.58 -91.40 55.26
C GLY A 133 8.42 -90.64 54.60
N ASP A 134 7.20 -91.17 54.73
CA ASP A 134 5.98 -90.51 54.26
C ASP A 134 5.75 -89.19 55.01
N ARG A 135 5.92 -89.16 56.33
CA ARG A 135 5.81 -87.93 57.14
C ARG A 135 6.81 -86.86 56.70
N ARG A 136 8.06 -87.21 56.40
CA ARG A 136 9.08 -86.27 55.87
C ARG A 136 8.67 -85.75 54.50
N THR A 137 8.26 -86.64 53.59
CA THR A 137 7.77 -86.29 52.24
C THR A 137 6.54 -85.37 52.28
N LEU A 138 5.62 -85.60 53.22
CA LEU A 138 4.45 -84.74 53.44
C LEU A 138 4.83 -83.38 54.04
N ALA A 139 5.80 -83.32 54.95
CA ALA A 139 6.31 -82.07 55.51
C ALA A 139 7.00 -81.20 54.44
N GLU A 140 7.83 -81.80 53.57
CA GLU A 140 8.46 -81.12 52.44
C GLU A 140 7.42 -80.58 51.45
N ARG A 141 6.40 -81.38 51.10
CA ARG A 141 5.28 -80.95 50.26
C ARG A 141 4.47 -79.82 50.88
N LEU A 142 4.21 -79.87 52.20
CA LEU A 142 3.52 -78.82 52.93
C LEU A 142 4.34 -77.52 52.95
N GLN A 143 5.65 -77.60 53.21
CA GLN A 143 6.53 -76.42 53.20
C GLN A 143 6.63 -75.80 51.80
N ALA A 144 6.70 -76.61 50.74
CA ALA A 144 6.64 -76.11 49.36
C ALA A 144 5.28 -75.46 49.03
N ALA A 145 4.17 -76.03 49.50
CA ALA A 145 2.84 -75.45 49.31
C ALA A 145 2.67 -74.12 50.06
N LEU A 146 3.19 -74.02 51.30
CA LEU A 146 3.20 -72.77 52.07
C LEU A 146 4.05 -71.68 51.39
N GLY A 147 5.19 -72.04 50.80
CA GLY A 147 5.97 -71.14 49.96
C GLY A 147 5.18 -70.61 48.76
N GLN A 148 4.49 -71.50 48.03
CA GLN A 148 3.63 -71.10 46.91
C GLN A 148 2.43 -70.23 47.33
N VAL A 149 1.94 -70.35 48.57
CA VAL A 149 0.91 -69.45 49.12
C VAL A 149 1.51 -68.07 49.39
N ALA A 150 2.64 -67.99 50.10
CA ALA A 150 3.32 -66.72 50.38
C ALA A 150 3.73 -65.96 49.10
N ASP A 151 4.22 -66.66 48.07
CA ASP A 151 4.53 -66.08 46.76
C ASP A 151 3.28 -65.50 46.07
N ARG A 152 2.13 -66.15 46.22
CA ARG A 152 0.84 -65.69 45.68
C ARG A 152 0.27 -64.52 46.46
N GLU A 153 0.35 -64.53 47.79
CA GLU A 153 -0.04 -63.40 48.66
C GLU A 153 0.79 -62.17 48.32
N ALA A 154 2.12 -62.31 48.23
CA ALA A 154 3.00 -61.22 47.80
C ALA A 154 2.72 -60.76 46.35
N ALA A 155 2.21 -61.63 45.48
CA ALA A 155 1.77 -61.27 44.13
C ALA A 155 0.38 -60.62 44.08
N LEU A 156 -0.48 -60.84 45.08
CA LEU A 156 -1.76 -60.14 45.24
C LEU A 156 -1.54 -58.72 45.76
N VAL A 157 -0.71 -58.53 46.80
CA VAL A 157 -0.34 -57.18 47.29
C VAL A 157 0.24 -56.33 46.16
N ARG A 158 1.18 -56.87 45.37
CA ARG A 158 1.74 -56.16 44.18
C ARG A 158 0.72 -55.87 43.07
N ARG A 159 -0.47 -56.50 43.08
CA ARG A 159 -1.59 -56.17 42.18
C ARG A 159 -2.51 -55.12 42.79
N GLU A 160 -2.75 -55.19 44.10
CA GLU A 160 -3.50 -54.17 44.85
C GLU A 160 -2.78 -52.81 44.78
N ASP A 161 -1.46 -52.79 45.03
CA ASP A 161 -0.59 -51.62 44.81
C ASP A 161 -0.71 -51.05 43.38
N ARG A 162 -0.79 -51.95 42.39
CA ARG A 162 -0.90 -51.57 40.97
C ARG A 162 -2.28 -51.04 40.62
N ILE A 163 -3.34 -51.57 41.22
CA ILE A 163 -4.73 -51.12 41.04
C ILE A 163 -4.89 -49.73 41.65
N ALA A 164 -4.49 -49.53 42.91
CA ALA A 164 -4.53 -48.22 43.56
C ALA A 164 -3.70 -47.15 42.81
N ALA A 165 -2.55 -47.54 42.22
CA ALA A 165 -1.75 -46.65 41.39
C ALA A 165 -2.33 -46.36 39.99
N LEU A 166 -3.28 -47.18 39.50
CA LEU A 166 -4.04 -46.93 38.27
C LEU A 166 -5.28 -46.09 38.55
N GLU A 167 -6.02 -46.39 39.63
CA GLU A 167 -7.17 -45.60 40.10
C GLU A 167 -6.75 -44.15 40.37
N ALA A 168 -5.66 -43.94 41.12
CA ALA A 168 -5.10 -42.61 41.38
C ALA A 168 -4.47 -41.92 40.13
N ALA A 169 -4.34 -42.62 39.00
CA ALA A 169 -3.96 -42.05 37.71
C ALA A 169 -5.20 -41.73 36.85
N GLU A 170 -6.26 -42.53 36.95
CA GLU A 170 -7.56 -42.29 36.33
C GLU A 170 -8.26 -41.07 36.94
N GLU A 171 -8.25 -40.92 38.27
CA GLU A 171 -8.74 -39.71 38.96
C GLU A 171 -8.01 -38.44 38.49
N ARG A 172 -6.70 -38.50 38.31
CA ARG A 172 -5.89 -37.37 37.81
C ARG A 172 -6.22 -37.06 36.36
N LEU A 173 -6.31 -38.08 35.51
CA LEU A 173 -6.65 -37.90 34.10
C LEU A 173 -8.07 -37.34 33.93
N ALA A 174 -9.01 -37.72 34.79
CA ALA A 174 -10.35 -37.15 34.84
C ALA A 174 -10.33 -35.66 35.24
N ALA A 175 -9.58 -35.29 36.28
CA ALA A 175 -9.43 -33.90 36.71
C ALA A 175 -8.69 -33.02 35.67
N ASP A 176 -7.63 -33.54 35.05
CA ASP A 176 -6.91 -32.88 33.96
C ASP A 176 -7.82 -32.67 32.74
N LEU A 177 -8.69 -33.64 32.44
CA LEU A 177 -9.67 -33.56 31.35
C LEU A 177 -10.81 -32.57 31.65
N GLU A 178 -11.32 -32.54 32.88
CA GLU A 178 -12.32 -31.56 33.32
C GLU A 178 -11.76 -30.13 33.25
N ALA A 179 -10.53 -29.92 33.73
CA ALA A 179 -9.83 -28.64 33.61
C ALA A 179 -9.56 -28.24 32.15
N ALA A 180 -9.24 -29.20 31.28
CA ALA A 180 -9.09 -28.96 29.85
C ALA A 180 -10.42 -28.55 29.19
N TYR A 181 -11.54 -29.22 29.51
CA TYR A 181 -12.86 -28.84 29.00
C TYR A 181 -13.28 -27.44 29.46
N ALA A 182 -13.12 -27.12 30.75
CA ALA A 182 -13.42 -25.78 31.28
C ALA A 182 -12.55 -24.67 30.62
N THR A 183 -11.30 -24.99 30.27
CA THR A 183 -10.43 -24.08 29.51
C THR A 183 -10.94 -23.88 28.08
N ILE A 184 -11.33 -24.96 27.39
CA ILE A 184 -11.88 -24.91 26.03
C ILE A 184 -13.20 -24.13 25.98
N GLU A 185 -14.05 -24.26 27.00
CA GLU A 185 -15.32 -23.52 27.12
C GLU A 185 -15.07 -22.01 27.30
N ALA A 186 -14.14 -21.61 28.18
CA ALA A 186 -13.76 -20.21 28.37
C ALA A 186 -13.06 -19.60 27.13
N ASP A 187 -12.25 -20.37 26.41
CA ASP A 187 -11.67 -19.96 25.12
C ASP A 187 -12.76 -19.81 24.04
N ALA A 188 -13.79 -20.65 24.04
CA ALA A 188 -14.93 -20.56 23.12
C ALA A 188 -15.77 -19.30 23.38
N GLU A 189 -16.15 -19.01 24.63
CA GLU A 189 -16.83 -17.76 25.01
C GLU A 189 -16.00 -16.53 24.58
N THR A 190 -14.68 -16.59 24.79
CA THR A 190 -13.73 -15.53 24.39
C THR A 190 -13.67 -15.34 22.87
N LEU A 191 -13.81 -16.42 22.09
CA LEU A 191 -13.86 -16.38 20.63
C LEU A 191 -15.21 -15.84 20.12
N GLU A 192 -16.34 -16.24 20.71
CA GLU A 192 -17.66 -15.70 20.35
C GLU A 192 -17.74 -14.19 20.62
N ALA A 193 -17.24 -13.72 21.76
CA ALA A 193 -17.15 -12.28 22.07
C ALA A 193 -16.31 -11.52 21.02
N ARG A 194 -15.16 -12.07 20.61
CA ARG A 194 -14.30 -11.47 19.57
C ARG A 194 -14.97 -11.47 18.19
N LEU A 195 -15.76 -12.49 17.84
CA LEU A 195 -16.53 -12.53 16.60
C LEU A 195 -17.65 -11.48 16.59
N ALA A 196 -18.32 -11.26 17.73
CA ALA A 196 -19.33 -10.21 17.86
C ALA A 196 -18.72 -8.79 17.72
N ASP A 197 -17.56 -8.54 18.34
CA ASP A 197 -16.81 -7.29 18.15
C ASP A 197 -16.32 -7.11 16.70
N LEU A 198 -15.88 -8.18 16.04
CA LEU A 198 -15.46 -8.13 14.63
C LEU A 198 -16.63 -7.77 13.71
N ALA A 199 -17.78 -8.42 13.85
CA ALA A 199 -18.99 -8.11 13.07
C ALA A 199 -19.47 -6.66 13.32
N ARG A 200 -19.31 -6.14 14.54
CA ARG A 200 -19.58 -4.73 14.87
C ARG A 200 -18.61 -3.78 14.18
N LEU A 201 -17.32 -4.11 14.11
CA LEU A 201 -16.30 -3.32 13.40
C LEU A 201 -16.56 -3.33 11.88
N GLU A 202 -16.95 -4.48 11.30
CA GLU A 202 -17.33 -4.57 9.88
C GLU A 202 -18.53 -3.66 9.56
N ALA A 203 -19.56 -3.65 10.42
CA ALA A 203 -20.70 -2.75 10.28
C ALA A 203 -20.30 -1.27 10.38
N GLN A 204 -19.38 -0.91 11.28
CA GLN A 204 -18.83 0.46 11.36
C GLN A 204 -18.01 0.85 10.13
N VAL A 205 -17.24 -0.08 9.56
CA VAL A 205 -16.49 0.17 8.31
C VAL A 205 -17.44 0.36 7.12
N ALA A 206 -18.59 -0.33 7.08
CA ALA A 206 -19.62 -0.12 6.08
C ALA A 206 -20.28 1.27 6.19
N ASP A 207 -20.71 1.68 7.39
CA ASP A 207 -21.30 3.01 7.67
C ASP A 207 -20.33 4.17 7.34
N LEU A 208 -19.05 4.03 7.73
CA LEU A 208 -18.00 4.99 7.37
C LEU A 208 -17.71 5.01 5.85
N THR A 209 -17.88 3.88 5.17
CA THR A 209 -17.73 3.77 3.71
C THR A 209 -18.86 4.48 2.96
N GLU A 210 -20.12 4.29 3.39
CA GLU A 210 -21.27 5.00 2.85
C GLU A 210 -21.17 6.52 3.13
N THR A 211 -20.82 6.89 4.37
CA THR A 211 -20.60 8.29 4.78
C THR A 211 -19.50 8.96 3.94
N ARG A 212 -18.38 8.27 3.69
CA ARG A 212 -17.30 8.75 2.81
C ARG A 212 -17.80 9.01 1.39
N ASP A 213 -18.51 8.06 0.80
CA ASP A 213 -18.93 8.16 -0.60
C ASP A 213 -20.06 9.19 -0.79
N ARG A 214 -20.92 9.35 0.21
CA ARG A 214 -21.86 10.47 0.30
C ARG A 214 -21.14 11.82 0.35
N LEU A 215 -20.20 12.01 1.29
CA LEU A 215 -19.43 13.26 1.41
C LEU A 215 -18.62 13.56 0.14
N ARG A 216 -18.13 12.52 -0.55
CA ARG A 216 -17.48 12.65 -1.86
C ARG A 216 -18.46 13.14 -2.93
N ALA A 217 -19.67 12.58 -3.00
CA ALA A 217 -20.69 13.02 -3.95
C ALA A 217 -21.14 14.47 -3.67
N GLU A 218 -21.31 14.84 -2.40
CA GLU A 218 -21.62 16.21 -1.98
C GLU A 218 -20.47 17.19 -2.35
N LEU A 219 -19.22 16.79 -2.18
CA LEU A 219 -18.04 17.57 -2.60
C LEU A 219 -17.92 17.68 -4.13
N GLU A 220 -18.19 16.60 -4.88
CA GLU A 220 -18.20 16.65 -6.35
C GLU A 220 -19.34 17.53 -6.88
N ALA A 221 -20.51 17.55 -6.23
CA ALA A 221 -21.59 18.47 -6.55
C ALA A 221 -21.20 19.93 -6.26
N ALA A 222 -20.65 20.22 -5.08
CA ALA A 222 -20.19 21.55 -4.71
C ALA A 222 -19.13 22.10 -5.69
N ASN A 223 -18.16 21.26 -6.11
CA ASN A 223 -17.16 21.65 -7.10
C ASN A 223 -17.75 21.94 -8.49
N ARG A 224 -18.83 21.26 -8.89
CA ARG A 224 -19.56 21.57 -10.14
C ARG A 224 -20.26 22.93 -10.02
N THR A 225 -20.91 23.22 -8.89
CA THR A 225 -21.54 24.52 -8.63
C THR A 225 -20.51 25.65 -8.66
N ILE A 226 -19.41 25.53 -7.90
CA ILE A 226 -18.31 26.52 -7.86
C ILE A 226 -17.75 26.80 -9.27
N ARG A 227 -17.68 25.77 -10.13
CA ARG A 227 -17.25 25.94 -11.52
C ARG A 227 -18.27 26.74 -12.34
N VAL A 228 -19.56 26.43 -12.26
CA VAL A 228 -20.62 27.16 -12.96
C VAL A 228 -20.72 28.61 -12.47
N ASP A 229 -20.62 28.82 -11.16
CA ASP A 229 -20.58 30.16 -10.55
C ASP A 229 -19.37 30.94 -11.05
N LYS A 230 -18.19 30.31 -11.13
CA LYS A 230 -16.99 30.93 -11.71
C LYS A 230 -17.19 31.32 -13.18
N GLU A 231 -17.69 30.41 -14.02
CA GLU A 231 -17.97 30.70 -15.44
C GLU A 231 -19.02 31.82 -15.60
N THR A 232 -19.96 31.93 -14.66
CA THR A 232 -20.96 33.01 -14.55
C THR A 232 -20.34 34.34 -14.09
N ILE A 233 -19.38 34.31 -13.17
CA ILE A 233 -18.63 35.49 -12.72
C ILE A 233 -17.69 36.01 -13.83
N GLU A 234 -16.97 35.12 -14.52
CA GLU A 234 -16.08 35.50 -15.64
C GLU A 234 -16.87 36.15 -16.80
N THR A 235 -18.05 35.61 -17.13
CA THR A 235 -18.94 36.22 -18.14
C THR A 235 -19.56 37.53 -17.66
N SER A 236 -19.93 37.65 -16.38
CA SER A 236 -20.41 38.91 -15.79
C SER A 236 -19.34 40.00 -15.74
N LEU A 237 -18.08 39.64 -15.44
CA LEU A 237 -16.94 40.56 -15.48
C LEU A 237 -16.63 41.05 -16.90
N ALA A 238 -16.74 40.17 -17.91
CA ALA A 238 -16.61 40.56 -19.31
C ALA A 238 -17.72 41.52 -19.76
N GLN A 239 -18.96 41.31 -19.28
CA GLN A 239 -20.07 42.24 -19.51
C GLN A 239 -19.81 43.60 -18.83
N LEU A 240 -19.37 43.63 -17.57
CA LEU A 240 -19.05 44.87 -16.85
C LEU A 240 -17.89 45.65 -17.49
N ALA A 241 -16.86 44.95 -17.96
CA ALA A 241 -15.74 45.58 -18.68
C ALA A 241 -16.21 46.24 -19.99
N ARG A 242 -17.10 45.58 -20.74
CA ARG A 242 -17.70 46.13 -21.96
C ARG A 242 -18.61 47.32 -21.64
N LEU A 243 -19.50 47.19 -20.65
CA LEU A 243 -20.40 48.26 -20.24
C LEU A 243 -19.64 49.51 -19.75
N ARG A 244 -18.49 49.31 -19.10
CA ARG A 244 -17.56 50.39 -18.76
C ARG A 244 -16.96 51.06 -20.01
N GLN A 245 -16.51 50.28 -20.99
CA GLN A 245 -16.00 50.82 -22.26
C GLN A 245 -17.09 51.61 -23.02
N ASP A 246 -18.33 51.11 -23.02
CA ASP A 246 -19.48 51.80 -23.60
C ASP A 246 -19.76 53.13 -22.87
N VAL A 247 -19.66 53.18 -21.54
CA VAL A 247 -19.78 54.42 -20.74
C VAL A 247 -18.64 55.41 -21.00
N GLU A 248 -17.40 54.94 -21.10
CA GLU A 248 -16.23 55.78 -21.44
C GLU A 248 -16.38 56.37 -22.85
N ALA A 249 -16.87 55.59 -23.83
CA ALA A 249 -17.18 56.06 -25.18
C ALA A 249 -18.36 57.06 -25.22
N LEU A 250 -19.43 56.81 -24.46
CA LEU A 250 -20.57 57.74 -24.35
C LEU A 250 -20.19 59.07 -23.67
N THR A 251 -19.24 59.03 -22.74
CA THR A 251 -18.71 60.23 -22.08
C THR A 251 -17.87 61.05 -23.06
N ALA A 252 -16.99 60.42 -23.84
CA ALA A 252 -16.25 61.10 -24.91
C ALA A 252 -17.18 61.69 -25.99
N LEU A 253 -18.26 60.99 -26.35
CA LEU A 253 -19.27 61.50 -27.29
C LEU A 253 -20.06 62.69 -26.73
N ARG A 254 -20.41 62.68 -25.43
CA ARG A 254 -21.01 63.85 -24.77
C ARG A 254 -20.07 65.05 -24.87
N ASP A 255 -18.78 64.86 -24.61
CA ASP A 255 -17.82 65.97 -24.56
C ASP A 255 -17.59 66.59 -25.95
N ASP A 256 -17.52 65.78 -27.02
CA ASP A 256 -17.54 66.28 -28.41
C ASP A 256 -18.83 67.04 -28.75
N LEU A 257 -19.98 66.56 -28.29
CA LEU A 257 -21.26 67.25 -28.50
C LEU A 257 -21.37 68.56 -27.71
N GLU A 258 -20.85 68.62 -26.48
CA GLU A 258 -20.77 69.86 -25.70
C GLU A 258 -19.85 70.89 -26.35
N ASP A 259 -18.65 70.51 -26.82
CA ASP A 259 -17.76 71.44 -27.51
C ASP A 259 -18.29 71.85 -28.89
N ARG A 260 -19.03 70.97 -29.58
CA ARG A 260 -19.81 71.34 -30.77
C ARG A 260 -20.88 72.37 -30.45
N ILE A 261 -21.68 72.19 -29.39
CA ILE A 261 -22.67 73.18 -28.95
C ILE A 261 -21.98 74.52 -28.63
N ARG A 262 -20.91 74.51 -27.82
CA ARG A 262 -20.09 75.71 -27.52
C ARG A 262 -19.47 76.36 -28.76
N SER A 263 -19.28 75.63 -29.86
CA SER A 263 -18.81 76.18 -31.15
C SER A 263 -19.96 76.82 -31.94
N MET A 264 -21.13 76.19 -31.95
CA MET A 264 -22.34 76.70 -32.62
C MET A 264 -22.90 77.93 -31.90
N ASP A 265 -22.88 77.98 -30.57
CA ASP A 265 -23.25 79.18 -29.79
C ASP A 265 -22.33 80.37 -30.10
N ARG A 266 -21.03 80.13 -30.29
CA ARG A 266 -20.07 81.17 -30.72
C ARG A 266 -20.37 81.65 -32.13
N GLN A 267 -20.57 80.73 -33.08
CA GLN A 267 -20.95 81.08 -34.46
C GLN A 267 -22.27 81.85 -34.50
N LEU A 268 -23.26 81.44 -33.70
CA LEU A 268 -24.55 82.13 -33.59
C LEU A 268 -24.34 83.56 -33.08
N SER A 269 -23.64 83.72 -31.96
CA SER A 269 -23.35 85.05 -31.39
C SER A 269 -22.53 85.95 -32.33
N GLU A 270 -21.58 85.39 -33.07
CA GLU A 270 -20.85 86.10 -34.13
C GLU A 270 -21.78 86.56 -35.26
N THR A 271 -22.70 85.70 -35.72
CA THR A 271 -23.68 86.07 -36.77
C THR A 271 -24.75 87.05 -36.28
N GLU A 272 -25.19 86.97 -35.02
CA GLU A 272 -26.10 87.93 -34.39
C GLU A 272 -25.44 89.30 -34.25
N GLY A 273 -24.18 89.34 -33.82
CA GLY A 273 -23.39 90.58 -33.75
C GLY A 273 -23.16 91.22 -35.12
N ALA A 274 -22.84 90.42 -36.13
CA ALA A 274 -22.70 90.90 -37.52
C ALA A 274 -24.03 91.43 -38.08
N LEU A 275 -25.15 90.74 -37.81
CA LEU A 275 -26.49 91.15 -38.22
C LEU A 275 -26.92 92.46 -37.52
N ALA A 276 -26.59 92.63 -36.25
CA ALA A 276 -26.90 93.85 -35.50
C ALA A 276 -26.11 95.06 -36.03
N GLU A 277 -24.84 94.88 -36.40
CA GLU A 277 -24.03 95.95 -37.01
C GLU A 277 -24.52 96.30 -38.43
N GLU A 278 -24.86 95.31 -39.26
CA GLU A 278 -25.45 95.53 -40.59
C GLU A 278 -26.80 96.26 -40.50
N GLN A 279 -27.65 95.91 -39.52
CA GLN A 279 -28.89 96.64 -39.24
C GLN A 279 -28.59 98.10 -38.86
N ARG A 280 -27.61 98.34 -37.98
CA ARG A 280 -27.19 99.68 -37.54
C ARG A 280 -26.65 100.53 -38.69
N ILE A 281 -25.86 99.94 -39.59
CA ILE A 281 -25.37 100.57 -40.82
C ILE A 281 -26.56 100.90 -41.76
N SER A 282 -27.50 99.97 -41.92
CA SER A 282 -28.71 100.18 -42.74
C SER A 282 -29.59 101.32 -42.21
N GLU A 283 -29.76 101.43 -40.89
CA GLU A 283 -30.49 102.53 -40.26
C GLU A 283 -29.77 103.88 -40.41
N GLN A 284 -28.43 103.91 -40.24
CA GLN A 284 -27.64 105.12 -40.49
C GLN A 284 -27.73 105.56 -41.96
N ALA A 285 -27.64 104.65 -42.91
CA ALA A 285 -27.80 104.95 -44.33
C ALA A 285 -29.20 105.50 -44.66
N ARG A 286 -30.26 104.94 -44.05
CA ARG A 286 -31.64 105.47 -44.17
C ARG A 286 -31.77 106.88 -43.59
N ALA A 287 -31.20 107.14 -42.41
CA ALA A 287 -31.20 108.47 -41.80
C ALA A 287 -30.44 109.51 -42.65
N GLN A 288 -29.29 109.11 -43.20
CA GLN A 288 -28.48 109.97 -44.08
C GLN A 288 -29.20 110.25 -45.41
N ALA A 289 -29.87 109.25 -46.00
CA ALA A 289 -30.71 109.42 -47.18
C ALA A 289 -31.93 110.34 -46.91
N ALA A 290 -32.54 110.27 -45.73
CA ALA A 290 -33.61 111.18 -45.32
C ALA A 290 -33.11 112.63 -45.18
N MET A 291 -31.92 112.82 -44.58
CA MET A 291 -31.27 114.13 -44.46
C MET A 291 -30.92 114.73 -45.83
N LEU A 292 -30.36 113.95 -46.75
CA LEU A 292 -30.08 114.36 -48.12
C LEU A 292 -31.35 114.76 -48.88
N ASN A 293 -32.45 114.01 -48.72
CA ASN A 293 -33.75 114.40 -49.31
C ASN A 293 -34.31 115.71 -48.72
N ALA A 294 -34.13 115.95 -47.42
CA ALA A 294 -34.52 117.21 -46.78
C ALA A 294 -33.68 118.41 -47.29
N GLN A 295 -32.39 118.21 -47.53
CA GLN A 295 -31.51 119.20 -48.18
C GLN A 295 -31.95 119.46 -49.63
N LEU A 296 -32.21 118.41 -50.41
CA LEU A 296 -32.69 118.51 -51.79
C LEU A 296 -34.01 119.29 -51.89
N LYS A 297 -34.91 119.09 -50.90
CA LYS A 297 -36.17 119.84 -50.80
C LYS A 297 -35.93 121.34 -50.57
N ARG A 298 -34.99 121.73 -49.70
CA ARG A 298 -34.62 123.15 -49.50
C ARG A 298 -34.04 123.78 -50.76
N VAL A 299 -33.12 123.11 -51.45
CA VAL A 299 -32.53 123.62 -52.71
C VAL A 299 -33.59 123.87 -53.78
N ARG A 300 -34.62 123.01 -53.87
CA ARG A 300 -35.77 123.23 -54.76
C ARG A 300 -36.61 124.46 -54.38
N THR A 301 -36.75 124.76 -53.09
CA THR A 301 -37.45 125.98 -52.62
C THR A 301 -36.66 127.25 -52.93
N GLU A 302 -35.33 127.22 -52.76
CA GLU A 302 -34.45 128.36 -53.09
C GLU A 302 -34.42 128.63 -54.60
N LEU A 303 -34.44 127.57 -55.43
CA LEU A 303 -34.54 127.68 -56.90
C LEU A 303 -35.85 128.33 -57.36
N ALA A 304 -37.00 127.97 -56.77
CA ALA A 304 -38.28 128.59 -57.11
C ALA A 304 -38.24 130.10 -56.85
N ARG A 305 -37.75 130.50 -55.67
CA ARG A 305 -37.61 131.91 -55.26
C ARG A 305 -36.70 132.74 -56.18
N LEU A 306 -35.70 132.12 -56.81
CA LEU A 306 -34.86 132.77 -57.81
C LEU A 306 -35.54 132.92 -59.17
N ASN A 307 -36.48 132.03 -59.50
CA ASN A 307 -37.25 132.08 -60.75
C ASN A 307 -38.28 133.23 -60.72
N ASP A 308 -39.01 133.39 -59.61
CA ASP A 308 -39.98 134.49 -59.41
C ASP A 308 -39.30 135.88 -59.51
N LEU A 309 -38.00 135.95 -59.18
CA LEU A 309 -37.17 137.16 -59.24
C LEU A 309 -36.65 137.46 -60.66
N LEU A 310 -36.75 136.50 -61.59
CA LEU A 310 -36.32 136.63 -62.98
C LEU A 310 -37.44 137.21 -63.85
N GLU A 311 -38.67 136.67 -63.78
CA GLU A 311 -39.84 137.19 -64.49
C GLU A 311 -40.07 138.68 -64.20
N ALA A 312 -39.88 139.09 -62.94
CA ALA A 312 -39.98 140.48 -62.48
C ALA A 312 -38.94 141.44 -63.09
N LYS A 313 -37.91 140.92 -63.77
CA LYS A 313 -36.89 141.70 -64.50
C LYS A 313 -37.02 141.61 -66.02
N GLU A 314 -37.58 140.53 -66.56
CA GLU A 314 -37.80 140.38 -67.99
C GLU A 314 -38.82 141.41 -68.52
N ALA A 315 -39.89 141.69 -67.75
CA ALA A 315 -40.88 142.73 -68.08
C ALA A 315 -40.33 144.17 -68.14
N GLU A 316 -39.15 144.45 -67.54
CA GLU A 316 -38.48 145.75 -67.64
C GLU A 316 -37.62 145.87 -68.92
N SER A 317 -37.23 144.74 -69.52
CA SER A 317 -36.35 144.67 -70.70
C SER A 317 -37.10 144.90 -72.01
N GLU A 318 -38.31 144.35 -72.16
CA GLU A 318 -39.08 144.44 -73.42
C GLU A 318 -39.31 145.88 -73.88
N ALA A 319 -39.53 146.80 -72.93
CA ALA A 319 -39.73 148.22 -73.20
C ALA A 319 -38.51 148.94 -73.81
N GLN A 320 -37.29 148.39 -73.69
CA GLN A 320 -36.06 148.98 -74.22
C GLN A 320 -35.59 148.34 -75.54
N GLN A 321 -35.98 147.10 -75.81
CA GLN A 321 -35.47 146.32 -76.94
C GLN A 321 -36.13 146.66 -78.30
N ALA A 322 -37.23 147.42 -78.31
CA ALA A 322 -37.87 147.91 -79.55
C ALA A 322 -36.97 148.84 -80.39
N THR A 323 -35.96 149.49 -79.79
CA THR A 323 -35.26 150.62 -80.40
C THR A 323 -33.95 150.25 -81.11
N ILE A 324 -33.25 149.18 -80.71
CA ILE A 324 -31.86 148.89 -81.17
C ILE A 324 -31.68 147.43 -81.58
N ALA A 325 -32.50 146.96 -82.53
CA ALA A 325 -32.36 145.63 -83.15
C ALA A 325 -32.11 145.67 -84.69
N ASN A 326 -32.24 146.84 -85.34
CA ASN A 326 -32.08 146.98 -86.81
C ASN A 326 -30.71 147.56 -87.24
N LEU A 327 -29.66 147.37 -86.42
CA LEU A 327 -28.27 147.53 -86.86
C LEU A 327 -27.43 146.31 -86.46
N GLY A 328 -27.99 145.13 -86.73
CA GLY A 328 -27.31 143.85 -86.51
C GLY A 328 -26.21 143.58 -87.54
N GLN A 329 -25.69 142.34 -87.51
CA GLN A 329 -24.57 141.84 -88.32
C GLN A 329 -23.23 142.57 -88.10
N ARG A 330 -22.27 141.88 -87.44
CA ARG A 330 -21.06 141.52 -88.21
C ARG A 330 -20.17 140.39 -87.69
N LEU A 331 -20.06 140.15 -86.38
CA LEU A 331 -18.92 139.34 -85.89
C LEU A 331 -19.29 138.23 -84.88
N ASN A 332 -19.84 137.12 -85.42
CA ASN A 332 -19.64 135.80 -84.82
C ASN A 332 -18.17 135.39 -85.01
N ALA A 333 -17.34 135.47 -83.95
CA ALA A 333 -15.96 135.00 -84.01
C ALA A 333 -15.38 134.65 -82.62
N ALA A 334 -15.46 133.35 -82.25
CA ALA A 334 -14.65 132.69 -81.20
C ALA A 334 -14.79 133.17 -79.73
N LEU A 335 -14.62 132.32 -78.71
CA LEU A 335 -14.76 130.85 -78.63
C LEU A 335 -15.06 130.44 -77.17
N ALA A 336 -15.86 129.38 -77.00
CA ALA A 336 -16.13 128.79 -75.69
C ALA A 336 -14.90 128.08 -75.09
N THR A 337 -14.54 128.45 -73.85
CA THR A 337 -13.57 127.75 -72.98
C THR A 337 -13.99 128.03 -71.53
N LYS A 338 -14.24 127.06 -70.62
CA LYS A 338 -13.22 126.20 -69.98
C LYS A 338 -13.75 124.85 -69.46
N VAL A 339 -15.07 124.60 -69.45
CA VAL A 339 -15.68 123.43 -68.76
C VAL A 339 -15.84 122.19 -69.65
N GLN A 340 -15.56 122.29 -70.95
CA GLN A 340 -15.42 121.10 -71.82
C GLN A 340 -14.12 120.33 -71.59
N GLU A 341 -13.16 120.85 -70.81
CA GLU A 341 -11.77 120.36 -70.83
C GLU A 341 -11.55 118.99 -70.16
N LEU A 342 -12.19 118.68 -69.02
CA LEU A 342 -11.88 117.46 -68.26
C LEU A 342 -12.51 116.16 -68.79
N GLN A 343 -13.46 116.21 -69.73
CA GLN A 343 -13.86 115.05 -70.55
C GLN A 343 -13.20 115.05 -71.94
N ARG A 344 -12.58 116.18 -72.35
CA ARG A 344 -11.91 116.29 -73.65
C ARG A 344 -10.56 115.60 -73.67
N TYR A 345 -9.70 115.78 -72.65
CA TYR A 345 -8.34 115.22 -72.70
C TYR A 345 -8.28 113.68 -72.87
N ARG A 346 -9.10 112.91 -72.14
CA ARG A 346 -9.20 111.45 -72.31
C ARG A 346 -9.69 111.06 -73.70
N SER A 347 -10.57 111.87 -74.30
CA SER A 347 -11.22 111.58 -75.59
C SER A 347 -10.35 111.98 -76.78
N GLU A 348 -9.61 113.10 -76.69
CA GLU A 348 -8.68 113.54 -77.72
C GLU A 348 -7.40 112.69 -77.75
N PHE A 349 -6.91 112.24 -76.59
CA PHE A 349 -5.76 111.36 -76.49
C PHE A 349 -5.97 110.07 -77.30
N PHE A 350 -7.03 109.31 -76.98
CA PHE A 350 -7.35 108.08 -77.71
C PHE A 350 -7.81 108.35 -79.15
N GLY A 351 -8.40 109.53 -79.41
CA GLY A 351 -8.75 109.96 -80.77
C GLY A 351 -7.54 110.09 -81.70
N ARG A 352 -6.45 110.74 -81.24
CA ARG A 352 -5.22 110.88 -82.06
C ARG A 352 -4.46 109.56 -82.20
N LEU A 353 -4.33 108.80 -81.12
CA LEU A 353 -3.65 107.50 -81.15
C LEU A 353 -4.39 106.50 -82.07
N ARG A 354 -5.73 106.55 -82.10
CA ARG A 354 -6.57 105.82 -83.07
C ARG A 354 -6.43 106.33 -84.51
N ALA A 355 -6.14 107.61 -84.74
CA ALA A 355 -5.98 108.16 -86.09
C ALA A 355 -4.67 107.74 -86.78
N VAL A 356 -3.60 107.47 -86.01
CA VAL A 356 -2.31 107.00 -86.57
C VAL A 356 -2.29 105.47 -86.81
N LEU A 357 -3.03 104.71 -85.99
CA LEU A 357 -2.96 103.25 -85.93
C LEU A 357 -4.24 102.54 -86.43
N GLY A 358 -5.28 103.30 -86.81
CA GLY A 358 -6.63 102.78 -87.03
C GLY A 358 -6.85 102.02 -88.35
N ASP A 359 -6.14 102.39 -89.41
CA ASP A 359 -6.28 101.83 -90.77
C ASP A 359 -5.08 100.93 -91.18
N ARG A 360 -4.28 100.45 -90.20
CA ARG A 360 -3.16 99.51 -90.46
C ARG A 360 -3.63 98.06 -90.43
N GLU A 361 -3.23 97.29 -91.44
CA GLU A 361 -3.63 95.89 -91.60
C GLU A 361 -2.95 95.00 -90.55
N GLY A 362 -3.72 94.52 -89.56
CA GLY A 362 -3.25 93.63 -88.48
C GLY A 362 -3.40 94.20 -87.06
N ILE A 363 -3.63 95.52 -86.94
CA ILE A 363 -3.93 96.20 -85.67
C ILE A 363 -5.44 96.37 -85.52
N ARG A 364 -5.99 96.25 -84.30
CA ARG A 364 -7.39 96.63 -84.01
C ARG A 364 -7.50 97.47 -82.75
N VAL A 365 -8.27 98.56 -82.82
CA VAL A 365 -8.58 99.41 -81.67
C VAL A 365 -9.89 98.92 -81.01
N GLU A 366 -9.79 98.30 -79.84
CA GLU A 366 -10.93 97.78 -79.07
C GLU A 366 -11.20 98.65 -77.83
N GLY A 367 -11.82 99.80 -78.05
CA GLY A 367 -12.11 100.78 -77.00
C GLY A 367 -10.87 101.60 -76.62
N ASP A 368 -10.26 101.25 -75.49
CA ASP A 368 -9.12 101.93 -74.86
C ASP A 368 -7.78 101.16 -74.99
N ARG A 369 -7.73 100.19 -75.92
CA ARG A 369 -6.55 99.38 -76.20
C ARG A 369 -6.31 99.13 -77.69
N PHE A 370 -5.06 98.82 -78.01
CA PHE A 370 -4.57 98.43 -79.33
C PHE A 370 -4.21 96.95 -79.30
N VAL A 371 -4.91 96.15 -80.10
CA VAL A 371 -4.76 94.69 -80.16
C VAL A 371 -3.99 94.33 -81.43
N PHE A 372 -2.78 93.79 -81.25
CA PHE A 372 -1.92 93.31 -82.32
C PHE A 372 -2.00 91.78 -82.38
N GLN A 373 -2.22 91.20 -83.57
CA GLN A 373 -2.12 89.75 -83.74
C GLN A 373 -0.66 89.31 -83.61
N SER A 374 -0.42 88.19 -82.91
CA SER A 374 0.96 87.76 -82.60
C SER A 374 1.81 87.49 -83.83
N GLU A 375 1.19 87.06 -84.93
CA GLU A 375 1.82 86.71 -86.21
C GLU A 375 2.39 87.93 -86.94
N VAL A 376 1.90 89.14 -86.63
CA VAL A 376 2.40 90.40 -87.19
C VAL A 376 3.69 90.81 -86.47
N LEU A 377 3.76 90.58 -85.15
CA LEU A 377 4.89 90.97 -84.32
C LEU A 377 5.98 89.90 -84.20
N PHE A 378 5.63 88.61 -84.24
CA PHE A 378 6.51 87.49 -83.90
C PHE A 378 6.38 86.29 -84.85
N GLY A 379 7.47 85.52 -84.98
CA GLY A 379 7.41 84.17 -85.52
C GLY A 379 6.54 83.23 -84.67
N VAL A 380 6.00 82.18 -85.30
CA VAL A 380 5.17 81.16 -84.62
C VAL A 380 6.02 80.44 -83.56
N GLY A 381 5.56 80.47 -82.30
CA GLY A 381 6.28 79.91 -81.15
C GLY A 381 7.46 80.75 -80.63
N GLU A 382 7.81 81.86 -81.29
CA GLU A 382 8.92 82.74 -80.87
C GLU A 382 8.45 83.97 -80.10
N ALA A 383 9.35 84.58 -79.33
CA ALA A 383 9.16 85.90 -78.72
C ALA A 383 10.10 86.99 -79.29
N THR A 384 10.91 86.66 -80.30
CA THR A 384 11.77 87.65 -80.97
C THR A 384 10.95 88.47 -81.95
N LEU A 385 10.98 89.81 -81.84
CA LEU A 385 10.24 90.70 -82.76
C LEU A 385 10.80 90.62 -84.18
N GLY A 386 9.92 90.35 -85.14
CA GLY A 386 10.20 90.39 -86.59
C GLY A 386 10.30 91.83 -87.12
N PRO A 387 10.81 92.05 -88.35
CA PRO A 387 11.10 93.38 -88.88
C PRO A 387 9.86 94.29 -88.96
N ALA A 388 8.79 93.87 -89.66
CA ALA A 388 7.57 94.67 -89.78
C ALA A 388 6.95 95.03 -88.41
N GLY A 389 6.98 94.08 -87.45
CA GLY A 389 6.53 94.32 -86.09
C GLY A 389 7.40 95.27 -85.28
N ARG A 390 8.67 95.49 -85.66
CA ARG A 390 9.51 96.55 -85.08
C ARG A 390 9.14 97.91 -85.69
N ASP A 391 8.88 97.96 -86.99
CA ASP A 391 8.52 99.19 -87.68
C ASP A 391 7.18 99.75 -87.14
N ASP A 392 6.15 98.91 -86.99
CA ASP A 392 4.87 99.27 -86.37
C ASP A 392 5.01 99.70 -84.89
N LEU A 393 5.92 99.09 -84.13
CA LEU A 393 6.16 99.45 -82.73
C LEU A 393 7.05 100.69 -82.57
N ALA A 394 7.87 101.03 -83.57
CA ALA A 394 8.64 102.27 -83.59
C ALA A 394 7.74 103.46 -83.90
N ASP A 395 6.86 103.34 -84.91
CA ASP A 395 5.81 104.34 -85.17
C ASP A 395 4.90 104.56 -83.93
N LEU A 396 4.60 103.48 -83.19
CA LEU A 396 3.88 103.58 -81.91
C LEU A 396 4.72 104.30 -80.83
N ALA A 397 6.01 104.03 -80.73
CA ALA A 397 6.89 104.70 -79.76
C ALA A 397 6.99 106.21 -80.02
N ASP A 398 7.23 106.63 -81.27
CA ASP A 398 7.28 108.03 -81.67
C ASP A 398 5.92 108.73 -81.46
N THR A 399 4.81 108.05 -81.78
CA THR A 399 3.46 108.58 -81.52
C THR A 399 3.19 108.70 -80.02
N LEU A 400 3.59 107.72 -79.22
CA LEU A 400 3.45 107.76 -77.76
C LEU A 400 4.28 108.91 -77.16
N MET A 401 5.53 109.06 -77.57
CA MET A 401 6.44 110.09 -77.04
C MET A 401 6.03 111.51 -77.44
N SER A 402 5.62 111.71 -78.69
CA SER A 402 5.15 113.03 -79.18
C SER A 402 3.82 113.46 -78.56
N VAL A 403 2.94 112.52 -78.19
CA VAL A 403 1.73 112.81 -77.39
C VAL A 403 2.05 112.94 -75.90
N ALA A 404 2.99 112.16 -75.36
CA ALA A 404 3.36 112.19 -73.94
C ALA A 404 3.94 113.55 -73.50
N GLN A 405 4.69 114.23 -74.38
CA GLN A 405 5.19 115.60 -74.15
C GLN A 405 4.07 116.65 -73.98
N GLN A 406 2.82 116.31 -74.33
CA GLN A 406 1.66 117.20 -74.20
C GLN A 406 0.86 116.96 -72.91
N PHE A 407 1.24 115.99 -72.07
CA PHE A 407 0.65 115.82 -70.75
C PHE A 407 1.14 116.90 -69.77
N PRO A 408 0.24 117.53 -68.98
CA PRO A 408 0.64 118.37 -67.86
C PRO A 408 1.53 117.60 -66.85
N PRO A 409 2.58 118.22 -66.30
CA PRO A 409 3.41 117.59 -65.27
C PRO A 409 2.55 117.29 -64.03
N GLY A 410 2.50 116.02 -63.65
CA GLY A 410 1.68 115.52 -62.53
C GLY A 410 0.68 114.42 -62.87
N ILE A 411 0.49 114.06 -64.15
CA ILE A 411 -0.32 112.89 -64.54
C ILE A 411 0.57 111.64 -64.60
N ASP A 412 0.33 110.66 -63.72
CA ASP A 412 1.12 109.42 -63.67
C ASP A 412 0.48 108.30 -64.50
N TRP A 413 0.77 108.31 -65.81
CA TRP A 413 0.30 107.32 -66.80
C TRP A 413 1.32 106.18 -67.00
N ILE A 414 0.84 104.98 -67.32
CA ILE A 414 1.67 103.80 -67.67
C ILE A 414 1.07 103.13 -68.91
N LEU A 415 1.88 102.89 -69.95
CA LEU A 415 1.52 102.00 -71.06
C LEU A 415 1.79 100.55 -70.65
N ARG A 416 0.73 99.76 -70.52
CA ARG A 416 0.80 98.34 -70.16
C ARG A 416 0.64 97.46 -71.40
N VAL A 417 1.51 96.45 -71.48
CA VAL A 417 1.62 95.49 -72.57
C VAL A 417 1.20 94.11 -72.06
N ASP A 418 0.01 93.68 -72.43
CA ASP A 418 -0.62 92.43 -72.00
C ASP A 418 -0.46 91.36 -73.11
N GLY A 419 0.29 90.29 -72.84
CA GLY A 419 0.58 89.21 -73.79
C GLY A 419 -0.30 87.97 -73.59
N HIS A 420 -0.74 87.36 -74.70
CA HIS A 420 -1.67 86.22 -74.69
C HIS A 420 -1.28 85.12 -75.69
N THR A 421 -1.67 83.88 -75.40
CA THR A 421 -1.55 82.70 -76.30
C THR A 421 -2.93 82.12 -76.64
N ASP A 422 -2.96 81.13 -77.54
CA ASP A 422 -4.11 80.21 -77.63
C ASP A 422 -3.94 79.03 -76.66
N LYS A 423 -5.02 78.25 -76.49
CA LYS A 423 -5.13 77.18 -75.50
C LYS A 423 -4.30 75.91 -75.79
N ARG A 424 -3.53 75.87 -76.87
CA ARG A 424 -2.61 74.76 -77.14
C ARG A 424 -1.37 74.93 -76.25
N PRO A 425 -0.95 73.90 -75.49
CA PRO A 425 0.29 73.99 -74.71
C PRO A 425 1.50 74.09 -75.64
N ILE A 426 2.28 75.16 -75.52
CA ILE A 426 3.66 75.15 -76.02
C ILE A 426 4.57 74.45 -75.02
N SER A 427 5.51 73.65 -75.51
CA SER A 427 6.70 73.26 -74.75
C SER A 427 7.88 73.13 -75.71
N THR A 428 8.91 73.95 -75.49
CA THR A 428 10.11 74.07 -76.34
C THR A 428 11.34 74.27 -75.45
N PRO A 429 12.57 74.06 -75.97
CA PRO A 429 13.79 74.34 -75.21
C PRO A 429 13.98 75.81 -74.78
N ARG A 430 13.17 76.75 -75.29
CA ARG A 430 13.22 78.19 -74.97
C ARG A 430 12.07 78.66 -74.08
N PHE A 431 10.91 78.01 -74.15
CA PHE A 431 9.71 78.30 -73.34
C PHE A 431 9.03 76.97 -72.96
N ALA A 432 8.97 76.66 -71.67
CA ALA A 432 8.42 75.41 -71.16
C ALA A 432 6.88 75.36 -71.19
N ASN A 433 6.23 76.54 -71.22
CA ASN A 433 4.77 76.71 -71.14
C ASN A 433 4.31 78.06 -71.75
N ASN A 434 2.99 78.25 -71.85
CA ASN A 434 2.37 79.45 -72.42
C ASN A 434 2.52 80.73 -71.56
N TRP A 435 2.73 80.61 -70.24
CA TRP A 435 3.00 81.77 -69.38
C TRP A 435 4.37 82.37 -69.68
N GLU A 436 5.39 81.53 -69.88
CA GLU A 436 6.72 81.97 -70.34
C GLU A 436 6.65 82.61 -71.73
N LEU A 437 5.98 81.99 -72.71
CA LEU A 437 5.87 82.58 -74.06
C LEU A 437 5.13 83.93 -74.05
N SER A 438 3.98 84.01 -73.38
CA SER A 438 3.19 85.26 -73.34
C SER A 438 3.92 86.38 -72.60
N THR A 439 4.57 86.07 -71.48
CA THR A 439 5.36 87.04 -70.70
C THR A 439 6.60 87.48 -71.47
N ALA A 440 7.33 86.56 -72.10
CA ALA A 440 8.51 86.88 -72.91
C ALA A 440 8.17 87.75 -74.12
N ARG A 441 7.00 87.55 -74.75
CA ARG A 441 6.50 88.41 -75.83
C ARG A 441 6.19 89.83 -75.33
N ALA A 442 5.46 89.95 -74.22
CA ALA A 442 5.15 91.25 -73.63
C ALA A 442 6.43 92.02 -73.21
N ILE A 443 7.39 91.32 -72.59
CA ILE A 443 8.71 91.87 -72.23
C ILE A 443 9.50 92.29 -73.48
N SER A 444 9.45 91.51 -74.57
CA SER A 444 10.19 91.85 -75.80
C SER A 444 9.64 93.09 -76.49
N VAL A 445 8.32 93.35 -76.39
CA VAL A 445 7.71 94.62 -76.82
C VAL A 445 8.11 95.77 -75.90
N VAL A 446 8.03 95.59 -74.58
CA VAL A 446 8.46 96.64 -73.62
C VAL A 446 9.93 97.00 -73.78
N GLN A 447 10.83 96.02 -73.92
CA GLN A 447 12.25 96.26 -74.16
C GLN A 447 12.46 97.03 -75.46
N PHE A 448 11.78 96.66 -76.55
CA PHE A 448 11.89 97.39 -77.81
C PHE A 448 11.39 98.83 -77.69
N LEU A 449 10.28 99.09 -76.98
CA LEU A 449 9.80 100.45 -76.72
C LEU A 449 10.79 101.28 -75.87
N ILE A 450 11.48 100.64 -74.91
CA ILE A 450 12.59 101.26 -74.16
C ILE A 450 13.77 101.58 -75.09
N ASP A 451 14.12 100.66 -76.00
CA ASP A 451 15.18 100.85 -76.99
C ASP A 451 14.83 101.97 -78.01
N GLN A 452 13.53 102.24 -78.24
CA GLN A 452 13.02 103.41 -78.99
C GLN A 452 12.88 104.69 -78.11
N GLY A 453 13.32 104.67 -76.85
CA GLY A 453 13.39 105.84 -75.98
C GLY A 453 12.16 106.13 -75.11
N VAL A 454 11.18 105.21 -75.05
CA VAL A 454 10.06 105.33 -74.09
C VAL A 454 10.60 105.09 -72.66
N PRO A 455 10.34 105.98 -71.67
CA PRO A 455 10.89 105.82 -70.33
C PRO A 455 10.45 104.49 -69.66
N PRO A 456 11.37 103.68 -69.09
CA PRO A 456 11.02 102.40 -68.48
C PRO A 456 9.96 102.50 -67.37
N GLU A 457 9.95 103.59 -66.60
CA GLU A 457 8.98 103.86 -65.55
C GLU A 457 7.56 104.14 -66.07
N ARG A 458 7.40 104.35 -67.38
CA ARG A 458 6.13 104.50 -68.09
C ARG A 458 5.64 103.19 -68.74
N LEU A 459 6.36 102.08 -68.55
CA LEU A 459 6.05 100.80 -69.19
C LEU A 459 5.83 99.68 -68.16
N ALA A 460 4.95 98.74 -68.50
CA ALA A 460 4.75 97.51 -67.74
C ALA A 460 4.40 96.35 -68.68
N ALA A 461 4.98 95.17 -68.46
CA ALA A 461 4.68 93.94 -69.19
C ALA A 461 3.93 92.94 -68.30
N ALA A 462 2.93 92.27 -68.86
CA ALA A 462 2.24 91.16 -68.20
C ALA A 462 1.93 90.04 -69.21
N GLY A 463 2.20 88.79 -68.85
CA GLY A 463 1.70 87.63 -69.58
C GLY A 463 0.42 87.09 -68.93
N PHE A 464 -0.50 86.56 -69.73
CA PHE A 464 -1.75 85.95 -69.27
C PHE A 464 -2.01 84.55 -69.86
N ALA A 465 -1.06 84.01 -70.63
CA ALA A 465 -1.17 82.74 -71.34
C ALA A 465 -2.52 82.63 -72.11
N GLU A 466 -3.14 81.45 -72.11
CA GLU A 466 -4.45 81.20 -72.72
C GLU A 466 -5.64 81.67 -71.87
N HIS A 467 -5.42 82.08 -70.61
CA HIS A 467 -6.50 82.25 -69.62
C HIS A 467 -7.34 83.53 -69.80
N ARG A 468 -7.10 84.28 -70.87
CA ARG A 468 -7.90 85.44 -71.31
C ARG A 468 -8.19 85.34 -72.82
N PRO A 469 -9.03 84.40 -73.28
CA PRO A 469 -9.43 84.31 -74.68
C PRO A 469 -10.45 85.40 -75.05
N VAL A 470 -10.30 86.01 -76.22
CA VAL A 470 -11.27 86.93 -76.84
C VAL A 470 -12.14 86.25 -77.90
N ALA A 471 -11.76 85.05 -78.33
CA ALA A 471 -12.55 84.20 -79.21
C ALA A 471 -12.73 82.80 -78.59
N ALA A 472 -13.97 82.36 -78.47
CA ALA A 472 -14.30 81.00 -78.04
C ALA A 472 -14.26 80.02 -79.23
N GLY A 473 -14.02 78.74 -78.93
CA GLY A 473 -14.00 77.66 -79.92
C GLY A 473 -12.60 77.27 -80.40
N ASP A 474 -12.57 76.21 -81.20
CA ASP A 474 -11.38 75.37 -81.44
C ASP A 474 -10.87 75.48 -82.89
N THR A 475 -11.05 76.66 -83.51
CA THR A 475 -10.62 76.94 -84.89
C THR A 475 -9.35 77.76 -84.92
N GLU A 476 -8.54 77.66 -85.98
CA GLU A 476 -7.34 78.52 -86.12
C GLU A 476 -7.67 80.02 -86.13
N GLN A 477 -8.87 80.41 -86.57
CA GLN A 477 -9.32 81.80 -86.50
C GLN A 477 -9.59 82.25 -85.05
N ALA A 478 -10.11 81.38 -84.19
CA ALA A 478 -10.23 81.65 -82.76
C ALA A 478 -8.85 81.67 -82.08
N TYR A 479 -7.98 80.71 -82.44
CA TYR A 479 -6.62 80.63 -81.91
C TYR A 479 -5.76 81.85 -82.28
N ALA A 480 -5.75 82.28 -83.55
CA ALA A 480 -5.06 83.49 -83.99
C ALA A 480 -5.62 84.77 -83.35
N ARG A 481 -6.94 84.83 -83.09
CA ARG A 481 -7.53 85.93 -82.31
C ARG A 481 -7.10 85.93 -80.85
N ASN A 482 -6.82 84.76 -80.26
CA ASN A 482 -6.38 84.65 -78.86
C ASN A 482 -4.88 84.93 -78.70
N ARG A 483 -4.03 84.51 -79.65
CA ARG A 483 -2.59 84.86 -79.72
C ARG A 483 -2.40 86.33 -80.10
N ARG A 484 -2.35 87.23 -79.11
CA ARG A 484 -2.28 88.68 -79.33
C ARG A 484 -1.44 89.40 -78.28
N ILE A 485 -1.06 90.63 -78.58
CA ILE A 485 -0.59 91.61 -77.60
C ILE A 485 -1.64 92.72 -77.52
N GLU A 486 -2.10 93.05 -76.31
CA GLU A 486 -2.94 94.23 -76.05
C GLU A 486 -2.07 95.33 -75.42
N LEU A 487 -2.02 96.51 -76.02
CA LEU A 487 -1.38 97.69 -75.45
C LEU A 487 -2.45 98.68 -75.01
N LYS A 488 -2.46 99.03 -73.72
CA LYS A 488 -3.46 99.92 -73.10
C LYS A 488 -2.80 100.85 -72.09
N LEU A 489 -3.43 101.98 -71.79
CA LEU A 489 -2.92 102.91 -70.78
C LEU A 489 -3.66 102.73 -69.45
N ASP A 490 -2.89 102.52 -68.39
CA ASP A 490 -3.30 102.56 -66.99
C ASP A 490 -2.81 103.86 -66.33
N GLN A 491 -3.29 104.11 -65.12
CA GLN A 491 -2.67 105.03 -64.17
C GLN A 491 -2.06 104.22 -63.02
N ARG A 492 -1.04 104.78 -62.37
CA ARG A 492 -0.28 104.12 -61.30
C ARG A 492 -0.97 104.18 -59.93
#